data_AF-B9M4Z9-F1
#
_entry.id   AF-B9M4Z9-F1
#
_cell.length_a   1.000
_cell.length_b   1.000
_cell.length_c   1.000
_cell.angle_alpha   90.00
_cell.angle_beta   90.00
_cell.angle_gamma   90.00
#
_symmetry.space_group_name_H-M   'P 1'
#
loop_
_entity.id
_entity.type
_entity.pdbx_description
1 polymer ?
#
loop_
_entity_poly.entity_id
_entity_poly.type
_entity_poly.pdbx_seq_one_letter_code
_entity_poly.pdbx_strand_id
1 'polypeptide(L)'
;MVQVKKSLVVLNGFIHDFAAGYWLAAIIAIAVLHDMHGRQPMVTGILNQLEHLFFWQSVAAGVIIMATGSGRTFTYVDNYYGVDSERTRRRMLLVKHIILFIAFGIGYWFVFDMTFH
;
A
#
# COMPACT_ATOMS: atom_id res chain seq x y z
N MET A 1 -9.39 -30.11 1.90
CA MET A 1 -8.75 -29.07 2.76
C MET A 1 -7.46 -28.49 2.19
N VAL A 2 -6.55 -29.27 1.58
CA VAL A 2 -5.25 -28.77 1.06
C VAL A 2 -5.41 -27.69 -0.03
N GLN A 3 -6.36 -27.84 -0.96
CA GLN A 3 -6.60 -26.84 -2.02
C GLN A 3 -7.12 -25.51 -1.48
N VAL A 4 -8.06 -25.53 -0.51
CA VAL A 4 -8.64 -24.33 0.10
C VAL A 4 -7.56 -23.47 0.75
N LYS A 5 -6.63 -24.09 1.49
CA LYS A 5 -5.51 -23.39 2.13
C LYS A 5 -4.60 -22.71 1.09
N LYS A 6 -4.29 -23.38 -0.02
CA LYS A 6 -3.48 -22.80 -1.10
C LYS A 6 -4.17 -21.61 -1.77
N SER A 7 -5.48 -21.73 -2.04
CA SER A 7 -6.26 -20.63 -2.61
C SER A 7 -6.29 -19.40 -1.70
N LEU A 8 -6.42 -19.58 -0.38
CA LEU A 8 -6.39 -18.48 0.59
C LEU A 8 -5.03 -17.77 0.62
N VAL A 9 -3.92 -18.52 0.50
CA VAL A 9 -2.57 -17.93 0.41
C VAL A 9 -2.43 -17.06 -0.84
N VAL A 10 -2.91 -17.56 -1.99
CA VAL A 10 -2.89 -16.81 -3.26
C VAL A 10 -3.79 -15.58 -3.17
N LEU A 11 -5.00 -15.71 -2.63
CA LEU A 11 -5.93 -14.60 -2.48
C LEU A 11 -5.38 -13.51 -1.56
N ASN A 12 -4.81 -13.87 -0.41
CA ASN A 12 -4.13 -12.92 0.47
C ASN A 12 -2.95 -12.24 -0.25
N GLY A 13 -2.23 -13.00 -1.08
CA GLY A 13 -1.21 -12.48 -1.99
C GLY A 13 -1.76 -11.38 -2.89
N PHE A 14 -2.81 -11.70 -3.63
CA PHE A 14 -3.48 -10.80 -4.57
C PHE A 14 -4.02 -9.53 -3.88
N ILE A 15 -4.73 -9.66 -2.77
CA ILE A 15 -5.30 -8.51 -2.04
C ILE A 15 -4.19 -7.56 -1.58
N HIS A 16 -3.09 -8.08 -1.05
CA HIS A 16 -1.95 -7.28 -0.63
C HIS A 16 -1.36 -6.46 -1.79
N ASP A 17 -1.10 -7.11 -2.92
CA ASP A 17 -0.46 -6.46 -4.07
C ASP A 17 -1.43 -5.48 -4.75
N PHE A 18 -2.72 -5.82 -4.83
CA PHE A 18 -3.77 -4.93 -5.33
C PHE A 18 -3.91 -3.68 -4.45
N ALA A 19 -3.95 -3.84 -3.12
CA ALA A 19 -4.05 -2.72 -2.19
C ALA A 19 -2.82 -1.79 -2.28
N ALA A 20 -1.62 -2.34 -2.51
CA ALA A 20 -0.41 -1.55 -2.74
C ALA A 20 -0.49 -0.73 -4.04
N GLY A 21 -0.97 -1.34 -5.14
CA GLY A 21 -1.18 -0.63 -6.40
C GLY A 21 -2.24 0.47 -6.28
N TYR A 22 -3.33 0.18 -5.58
CA TYR A 22 -4.40 1.13 -5.32
C TYR A 22 -3.94 2.29 -4.42
N TRP A 23 -3.16 2.02 -3.37
CA TRP A 23 -2.54 3.07 -2.55
C TRP A 23 -1.73 4.05 -3.40
N LEU A 24 -0.85 3.55 -4.26
CA LEU A 24 -0.03 4.40 -5.13
C LEU A 24 -0.90 5.21 -6.10
N ALA A 25 -1.92 4.59 -6.69
CA ALA A 25 -2.87 5.27 -7.58
C ALA A 25 -3.61 6.41 -6.86
N ALA A 26 -4.02 6.21 -5.60
CA ALA A 26 -4.68 7.24 -4.79
C ALA A 26 -3.74 8.42 -4.49
N ILE A 27 -2.48 8.16 -4.14
CA ILE A 27 -1.46 9.21 -3.93
C ILE A 27 -1.28 10.05 -5.20
N ILE A 28 -1.16 9.40 -6.37
CA ILE A 28 -1.03 10.10 -7.67
C ILE A 28 -2.31 10.90 -7.98
N ALA A 29 -3.49 10.31 -7.73
CA ALA A 29 -4.76 10.98 -7.98
C ALA A 29 -4.90 12.28 -7.17
N ILE A 30 -4.51 12.27 -5.88
CA ILE A 30 -4.51 13.48 -5.04
C ILE A 30 -3.61 14.56 -5.66
N ALA A 31 -2.39 14.21 -6.07
CA ALA A 31 -1.46 15.17 -6.67
C ALA A 31 -2.00 15.78 -7.98
N VAL A 32 -2.67 14.98 -8.80
CA VAL A 32 -3.30 15.45 -10.05
C VAL A 32 -4.49 16.36 -9.75
N LEU A 33 -5.35 15.99 -8.80
CA LEU A 33 -6.51 16.81 -8.41
C LEU A 33 -6.06 18.17 -7.86
N HIS A 34 -4.99 18.18 -7.06
CA HIS A 34 -4.46 19.39 -6.47
C HIS A 34 -3.90 20.36 -7.52
N ASP A 35 -3.19 19.85 -8.54
CA ASP A 35 -2.75 20.67 -9.69
C ASP A 35 -3.93 21.31 -10.44
N MET A 36 -5.12 20.68 -10.45
CA MET A 36 -6.31 21.23 -11.07
C MET A 36 -6.94 22.39 -10.27
N HIS A 37 -6.67 22.52 -8.96
CA HIS A 37 -7.15 23.65 -8.15
C HIS A 37 -6.71 24.99 -8.73
N GLY A 38 -5.46 25.10 -9.19
CA GLY A 38 -4.91 26.33 -9.77
C GLY A 38 -5.51 26.70 -11.13
N ARG A 39 -6.19 25.77 -11.81
CA ARG A 39 -6.70 25.94 -13.17
C ARG A 39 -8.20 26.21 -13.25
N GLN A 40 -8.98 25.74 -12.27
CA GLN A 40 -10.44 25.82 -12.31
C GLN A 40 -11.04 26.14 -10.92
N PRO A 41 -11.04 27.41 -10.49
CA PRO A 41 -11.50 27.83 -9.15
C PRO A 41 -12.97 27.46 -8.86
N MET A 42 -13.79 27.32 -9.90
CA MET A 42 -15.21 27.01 -9.78
C MET A 42 -15.49 25.60 -9.23
N VAL A 43 -14.53 24.67 -9.32
CA VAL A 43 -14.71 23.27 -8.89
C VAL A 43 -13.83 22.90 -7.69
N THR A 44 -13.03 23.83 -7.15
CA THR A 44 -12.09 23.58 -6.04
C THR A 44 -12.77 22.91 -4.84
N GLY A 45 -13.99 23.31 -4.49
CA GLY A 45 -14.71 22.69 -3.36
C GLY A 45 -15.01 21.19 -3.57
N ILE A 46 -15.31 20.78 -4.81
CA ILE A 46 -15.56 19.37 -5.14
C ILE A 46 -14.24 18.60 -5.19
N LEU A 47 -13.21 19.19 -5.79
CA LEU A 47 -11.88 18.58 -5.90
C LEU A 47 -11.28 18.32 -4.50
N ASN A 48 -11.40 19.27 -3.57
CA ASN A 48 -10.93 19.09 -2.19
C ASN A 48 -11.65 17.93 -1.47
N GLN A 49 -12.96 17.77 -1.68
CA GLN A 49 -13.69 16.60 -1.14
C GLN A 49 -13.18 15.28 -1.70
N LEU A 50 -12.83 15.25 -2.99
CA LEU A 50 -12.23 14.07 -3.62
C LEU A 50 -10.83 13.78 -3.08
N GLU A 51 -10.00 14.80 -2.86
CA GLU A 51 -8.68 14.66 -2.24
C GLU A 51 -8.77 14.01 -0.85
N HIS A 52 -9.66 14.51 0.01
CA HIS A 52 -9.93 13.89 1.32
C HIS A 52 -10.42 12.44 1.19
N LEU A 53 -11.31 12.17 0.24
CA LEU A 53 -11.82 10.82 0.00
C LEU A 53 -10.68 9.86 -0.40
N PHE A 54 -9.86 10.25 -1.38
CA PHE A 54 -8.72 9.46 -1.82
C PHE A 54 -7.67 9.29 -0.72
N PHE A 55 -7.45 10.32 0.11
CA PHE A 55 -6.55 10.24 1.24
C PHE A 55 -7.01 9.16 2.24
N TRP A 56 -8.26 9.23 2.71
CA TRP A 56 -8.78 8.23 3.65
C TRP A 56 -8.88 6.82 3.04
N GLN A 57 -9.18 6.72 1.75
CA GLN A 57 -9.13 5.45 1.04
C GLN A 57 -7.69 4.89 0.94
N SER A 58 -6.68 5.74 0.74
CA SER A 58 -5.28 5.32 0.76
C SER A 58 -4.85 4.83 2.13
N VAL A 59 -5.33 5.47 3.21
CA VAL A 59 -5.12 5.02 4.60
C VAL A 59 -5.74 3.64 4.82
N ALA A 60 -6.97 3.44 4.38
CA ALA A 60 -7.62 2.13 4.44
C ALA A 60 -6.84 1.07 3.66
N ALA A 61 -6.32 1.40 2.48
CA ALA A 61 -5.45 0.53 1.70
C ALA A 61 -4.15 0.18 2.46
N GLY A 62 -3.53 1.16 3.12
CA GLY A 62 -2.38 0.95 4.01
C GLY A 62 -2.67 -0.05 5.13
N VAL A 63 -3.82 0.05 5.78
CA VAL A 63 -4.26 -0.93 6.80
C VAL A 63 -4.41 -2.33 6.19
N ILE A 64 -5.02 -2.45 5.01
CA ILE A 64 -5.18 -3.74 4.31
C ILE A 64 -3.81 -4.34 3.96
N ILE A 65 -2.86 -3.54 3.49
CA ILE A 65 -1.49 -3.99 3.17
C ILE A 65 -0.81 -4.55 4.41
N MET A 66 -0.91 -3.88 5.55
CA MET A 66 -0.34 -4.34 6.81
C MET A 66 -1.02 -5.63 7.31
N ALA A 67 -2.35 -5.69 7.27
CA ALA A 67 -3.11 -6.87 7.68
C ALA A 67 -2.76 -8.09 6.81
N THR A 68 -2.80 -7.95 5.50
CA THR A 68 -2.49 -9.03 4.55
C THR A 68 -1.00 -9.38 4.52
N GLY A 69 -0.13 -8.39 4.71
CA GLY A 69 1.32 -8.56 4.82
C GLY A 69 1.73 -9.37 6.05
N SER A 70 1.15 -9.06 7.21
CA SER A 70 1.37 -9.86 8.43
C SER A 70 0.91 -11.31 8.25
N GLY A 71 -0.21 -11.54 7.56
CA GLY A 71 -0.69 -12.87 7.18
C GLY A 71 0.30 -13.68 6.34
N ARG A 72 1.15 -13.04 5.52
CA ARG A 72 2.22 -13.72 4.76
C ARG A 72 3.33 -14.26 5.68
N THR A 73 3.51 -13.72 6.88
CA THR A 73 4.54 -14.19 7.83
C THR A 73 4.22 -15.58 8.38
N PHE A 74 2.93 -15.92 8.50
CA PHE A 74 2.47 -17.18 9.09
C PHE A 74 2.28 -18.32 8.09
N THR A 75 2.36 -18.05 6.77
CA THR A 75 2.11 -19.04 5.72
C THR A 75 3.38 -19.61 5.08
N TYR A 76 4.55 -19.00 5.32
CA TYR A 76 5.85 -19.51 4.90
C TYR A 76 6.49 -20.36 6.00
N VAL A 77 6.17 -21.66 6.04
CA VAL A 77 6.67 -22.58 7.09
C VAL A 77 7.67 -23.62 6.57
N ASP A 78 7.82 -23.79 5.25
CA ASP A 78 8.68 -24.85 4.71
C ASP A 78 10.06 -24.33 4.28
N ASN A 79 11.10 -24.89 4.91
CA ASN A 79 12.51 -24.53 4.74
C ASN A 79 13.09 -25.14 3.45
N TYR A 80 12.54 -24.75 2.30
CA TYR A 80 12.77 -25.42 1.02
C TYR A 80 14.18 -25.21 0.43
N TYR A 81 14.90 -24.17 0.86
CA TYR A 81 16.14 -23.71 0.21
C TYR A 81 17.42 -23.85 1.09
N GLY A 82 17.30 -24.38 2.31
CA GLY A 82 18.43 -24.54 3.25
C GLY A 82 18.71 -23.30 4.13
N VAL A 83 19.32 -23.52 5.30
CA VAL A 83 19.38 -22.56 6.43
C VAL A 83 20.00 -21.21 6.06
N ASP A 84 21.04 -21.17 5.23
CA ASP A 84 21.73 -19.92 4.85
C ASP A 84 20.94 -19.08 3.84
N SER A 85 20.21 -19.73 2.93
CA SER A 85 19.32 -19.05 2.00
C SER A 85 18.14 -18.40 2.73
N GLU A 86 17.66 -19.03 3.82
CA GLU A 86 16.56 -18.52 4.62
C GLU A 86 16.96 -17.26 5.40
N ARG A 87 18.18 -17.25 5.98
CA ARG A 87 18.74 -16.05 6.63
C ARG A 87 18.83 -14.87 5.66
N THR A 88 19.35 -15.13 4.45
CA THR A 88 19.47 -14.12 3.41
C THR A 88 18.10 -13.61 2.97
N ARG A 89 17.14 -14.51 2.76
CA ARG A 89 15.75 -14.17 2.42
C ARG A 89 15.10 -13.29 3.49
N ARG A 90 15.22 -13.64 4.78
CA ARG A 90 14.66 -12.85 5.89
C ARG A 90 15.29 -11.46 5.95
N ARG A 91 16.60 -11.33 5.74
CA ARG A 91 17.30 -10.04 5.68
C ARG A 91 16.78 -9.19 4.52
N MET A 92 16.62 -9.77 3.33
CA MET A 92 16.07 -9.08 2.17
C MET A 92 14.61 -8.68 2.36
N LEU A 93 13.81 -9.51 3.03
CA LEU A 93 12.43 -9.16 3.40
C LEU A 93 12.39 -7.95 4.34
N LEU A 94 13.27 -7.89 5.34
CA LEU A 94 13.37 -6.73 6.23
C LEU A 94 13.74 -5.46 5.44
N VAL A 95 14.79 -5.53 4.61
CA VAL A 95 15.24 -4.41 3.77
C VAL A 95 14.10 -3.92 2.88
N LYS A 96 13.36 -4.84 2.24
CA LYS A 96 12.18 -4.50 1.44
C LYS A 96 11.14 -3.73 2.26
N HIS A 97 10.81 -4.18 3.47
CA HIS A 97 9.81 -3.49 4.30
C HIS A 97 10.28 -2.11 4.75
N ILE A 98 11.56 -1.95 5.06
CA ILE A 98 12.12 -0.62 5.40
C ILE A 98 11.97 0.33 4.22
N ILE A 99 12.38 -0.10 3.02
CA ILE A 99 12.27 0.72 1.80
C ILE A 99 10.80 1.07 1.52
N LEU A 100 9.90 0.09 1.60
CA LEU A 100 8.47 0.32 1.37
C LEU A 100 7.86 1.23 2.44
N PHE A 101 8.23 1.08 3.71
CA PHE A 101 7.75 1.94 4.79
C PHE A 101 8.18 3.40 4.59
N ILE A 102 9.43 3.61 4.18
CA ILE A 102 9.94 4.95 3.83
C ILE A 102 9.16 5.51 2.64
N ALA A 103 8.96 4.72 1.57
CA ALA A 103 8.18 5.15 0.41
C ALA A 103 6.73 5.51 0.79
N PHE A 104 6.10 4.74 1.67
CA PHE A 104 4.78 5.03 2.22
C PHE A 104 4.76 6.36 2.99
N GLY A 105 5.74 6.56 3.87
CA GLY A 105 5.86 7.79 4.65
C GLY A 105 6.07 9.03 3.76
N ILE A 106 6.95 8.94 2.77
CA ILE A 106 7.18 10.02 1.80
C ILE A 106 5.91 10.31 1.00
N GLY A 107 5.21 9.27 0.54
CA GLY A 107 3.95 9.43 -0.19
C GLY A 107 2.90 10.19 0.62
N TYR A 108 2.69 9.82 1.89
CA TYR A 108 1.77 10.53 2.76
C TYR A 108 2.22 11.95 3.08
N TRP A 109 3.50 12.15 3.40
CA TRP A 109 4.05 13.48 3.65
C TRP A 109 3.83 14.40 2.45
N PHE A 110 4.03 13.90 1.22
CA PHE A 110 3.84 14.66 -0.01
C PHE A 110 2.39 15.08 -0.25
N VAL A 111 1.40 14.22 0.02
CA VAL A 111 -0.02 14.53 -0.25
C VAL A 111 -0.75 15.15 0.94
N PHE A 112 -0.15 15.18 2.13
CA PHE A 112 -0.79 15.68 3.34
C PHE A 112 -1.16 17.15 3.21
N ASP A 113 -0.19 17.99 2.87
CA ASP A 113 -0.41 19.43 2.69
C ASP A 113 -1.32 19.71 1.49
N MET A 114 -1.30 18.85 0.46
CA MET A 114 -2.22 18.96 -0.67
C MET A 114 -3.66 18.67 -0.27
N THR A 115 -3.89 17.78 0.68
CA THR A 115 -5.24 17.35 1.07
C THR A 115 -5.85 18.23 2.17
N PHE A 116 -5.04 18.78 3.07
CA PHE A 116 -5.51 19.48 4.28
C PHE A 116 -5.19 20.98 4.29
N HIS A 117 -5.28 21.63 3.13
CA HIS A 117 -5.04 23.08 2.95
C HIS A 117 -6.28 23.95 3.18
#